data_AF-A0A522DRY1-F1
#
_entry.id   AF-A0A522DRY1-F1
#
_cell.length_a   1.000
_cell.length_b   1.000
_cell.length_c   1.000
_cell.angle_alpha   90.00
_cell.angle_beta   90.00
_cell.angle_gamma   90.00
#
_symmetry.space_group_name_H-M   'P 1'
#
loop_
_entity.id
_entity.type
_entity.pdbx_description
1 polymer ?
#
loop_
_entity_poly.entity_id
_entity_poly.type
_entity_poly.pdbx_seq_one_letter_code
_entity_poly.pdbx_strand_id
1 'polypeptide(L)'
;MNFLKRQGRADDFDGISIGLASPDMIRSWSYGEVKKPETINYRTFKPERDGLFCAKIFGPVSDYECLCGKYKRLKHRGVIC
;
A
#
# COMPACT_ATOMS: atom_id res chain seq x y z
N MET A 1 25.01 11.31 -20.98
CA MET A 1 24.97 11.96 -19.65
C MET A 1 23.71 12.80 -19.56
N ASN A 2 22.67 12.31 -18.87
CA ASN A 2 21.65 13.11 -18.18
C ASN A 2 20.68 12.14 -17.48
N PHE A 3 21.04 11.75 -16.26
CA PHE A 3 20.31 10.81 -15.41
C PHE A 3 19.72 11.48 -14.17
N LEU A 4 19.34 12.75 -14.27
CA LEU A 4 18.56 13.43 -13.23
C LEU A 4 17.07 13.29 -13.56
N LYS A 5 16.52 12.11 -13.29
CA LYS A 5 15.06 11.91 -13.23
C LYS A 5 14.55 12.83 -12.12
N ARG A 6 13.90 13.92 -12.53
CA ARG A 6 13.18 14.87 -11.67
C ARG A 6 12.25 14.04 -10.78
N GLN A 7 12.55 13.97 -9.48
CA GLN A 7 11.59 13.45 -8.51
C GLN A 7 10.29 14.25 -8.70
N GLY A 8 9.17 13.53 -8.79
CA GLY A 8 7.83 14.11 -8.93
C GLY A 8 7.54 15.05 -7.77
N ARG A 9 7.95 16.31 -7.94
CA ARG A 9 7.42 17.45 -7.23
C ARG A 9 5.92 17.42 -7.49
N ALA A 10 5.10 17.61 -6.47
CA ALA A 10 3.71 17.99 -6.70
C ALA A 10 3.78 19.24 -7.58
N ASP A 11 3.57 19.07 -8.89
CA ASP A 11 3.42 20.18 -9.79
C ASP A 11 2.16 20.91 -9.29
N ASP A 12 2.28 22.20 -9.01
CA ASP A 12 1.15 23.03 -8.66
C ASP A 12 0.11 22.89 -9.79
N PHE A 13 -1.10 22.44 -9.46
CA PHE A 13 -2.13 22.18 -10.44
C PHE A 13 -2.99 23.43 -10.62
N ASP A 14 -3.23 23.84 -11.87
CA ASP A 14 -4.01 25.04 -12.19
C ASP A 14 -5.53 24.83 -12.04
N GLY A 15 -6.01 23.58 -11.92
CA GLY A 15 -7.43 23.27 -11.79
C GLY A 15 -7.71 21.82 -11.38
N ILE A 16 -8.89 21.60 -10.79
CA ILE A 16 -9.40 20.29 -10.36
C ILE A 16 -10.66 19.95 -11.15
N SER A 17 -10.72 18.74 -11.71
CA SER A 17 -11.93 18.20 -12.37
C SER A 17 -12.51 17.04 -11.57
N ILE A 18 -13.84 16.92 -11.54
CA ILE A 18 -14.56 15.78 -10.97
C ILE A 18 -15.29 15.02 -12.07
N GLY A 19 -15.28 13.70 -11.99
CA GLY A 19 -15.94 12.81 -12.95
C GLY A 19 -16.27 11.47 -12.31
N LEU A 20 -17.11 10.69 -12.99
CA LEU A 20 -17.43 9.33 -12.57
C LEU A 20 -16.25 8.40 -12.88
N ALA A 21 -15.82 7.62 -11.89
CA ALA A 21 -14.79 6.61 -12.07
C ALA A 21 -15.39 5.35 -12.72
N SER A 22 -14.73 4.85 -13.77
CA SER A 22 -15.09 3.56 -14.38
C SER A 22 -14.64 2.39 -13.49
N PRO A 23 -15.21 1.19 -13.66
CA PRO A 23 -14.74 0.00 -12.93
C PRO A 23 -13.24 -0.27 -13.12
N ASP A 24 -12.70 -0.04 -14.31
CA ASP A 24 -11.27 -0.21 -14.60
C ASP A 24 -10.40 0.83 -13.90
N MET A 25 -10.90 2.08 -13.81
CA MET A 25 -10.23 3.14 -13.06
C MET A 25 -10.16 2.79 -11.57
N ILE A 26 -11.24 2.31 -10.98
CA ILE A 26 -11.27 1.89 -9.57
C ILE A 26 -10.27 0.75 -9.31
N ARG A 27 -10.19 -0.23 -10.23
CA ARG A 27 -9.21 -1.32 -10.14
C ARG A 27 -7.78 -0.82 -10.25
N SER A 28 -7.52 0.19 -11.08
CA SER A 28 -6.17 0.77 -11.26
C SER A 28 -5.62 1.45 -10.01
N TRP A 29 -6.50 1.95 -9.13
CA TRP A 29 -6.11 2.55 -7.85
C TRP A 29 -5.87 1.52 -6.75
N SER A 30 -6.41 0.31 -6.93
CA SER A 30 -6.35 -0.73 -5.92
C SER A 30 -5.02 -1.47 -5.95
N TYR A 31 -4.46 -1.70 -4.76
CA TYR A 31 -3.27 -2.52 -4.56
C TYR A 31 -3.61 -3.99 -4.23
N GLY A 32 -4.90 -4.32 -4.13
CA GLY A 32 -5.38 -5.66 -3.84
C GLY A 32 -6.85 -5.72 -3.45
N GLU A 33 -7.43 -6.91 -3.51
CA GLU A 33 -8.84 -7.16 -3.21
C GLU A 33 -9.03 -7.64 -1.76
N VAL A 34 -9.96 -7.02 -1.04
CA VAL A 34 -10.42 -7.50 0.27
C VAL A 34 -11.51 -8.54 0.05
N LYS A 35 -11.28 -9.76 0.54
CA LYS A 35 -12.22 -10.90 0.36
C LYS A 35 -13.02 -11.21 1.62
N LYS A 36 -12.60 -10.64 2.73
CA LYS A 36 -12.93 -11.06 4.08
C LYS A 36 -13.28 -9.84 4.93
N PRO A 37 -14.41 -9.82 5.67
CA PRO A 37 -14.77 -8.69 6.54
C PRO A 37 -13.92 -8.61 7.82
N GLU A 38 -13.03 -9.58 8.07
CA GLU A 38 -12.17 -9.63 9.23
C GLU A 38 -11.20 -8.45 9.29
N THR A 39 -10.97 -7.93 10.50
CA THR A 39 -10.15 -6.74 10.74
C THR A 39 -8.78 -7.12 11.29
N ILE A 40 -8.73 -7.34 12.60
CA ILE A 40 -7.53 -7.71 13.35
C ILE A 40 -7.82 -8.92 14.23
N ASN A 41 -6.78 -9.69 14.48
CA ASN A 41 -6.86 -10.81 15.40
C ASN A 41 -7.02 -10.31 16.84
N TYR A 42 -7.99 -10.86 17.57
CA TYR A 42 -8.29 -10.43 18.95
C TYR A 42 -7.18 -10.72 19.97
N ARG A 43 -6.30 -11.70 19.73
CA ARG A 43 -5.20 -12.03 20.66
C ARG A 43 -3.89 -11.36 20.28
N THR A 44 -3.54 -11.42 19.00
CA THR A 44 -2.22 -10.97 18.53
C THR A 44 -2.23 -9.52 18.06
N PHE A 45 -3.41 -8.91 17.91
CA PHE A 45 -3.62 -7.60 17.29
C PHE A 45 -3.01 -7.45 15.89
N LYS A 46 -2.66 -8.58 15.26
CA LYS A 46 -2.15 -8.60 13.90
C LYS A 46 -3.32 -8.52 12.92
N PRO A 47 -3.18 -7.75 11.82
CA PRO A 47 -4.20 -7.75 10.79
C PRO A 47 -4.41 -9.13 10.18
N GLU A 48 -5.67 -9.42 9.86
CA GLU A 48 -6.05 -10.68 9.22
C GLU A 48 -5.72 -10.68 7.72
N ARG A 49 -5.40 -11.86 7.18
CA ARG A 49 -5.05 -12.02 5.76
C ARG A 49 -6.30 -11.87 4.89
N ASP A 50 -6.17 -11.08 3.82
CA ASP A 50 -7.25 -10.72 2.89
C ASP A 50 -8.41 -9.96 3.54
N GLY A 51 -8.22 -9.51 4.79
CA GLY A 51 -9.15 -8.69 5.57
C GLY A 51 -9.02 -7.19 5.31
N LEU A 52 -9.84 -6.40 6.00
CA LEU A 52 -9.93 -4.95 5.84
C LEU A 52 -8.62 -4.21 6.16
N PHE A 53 -7.76 -4.77 7.01
CA PHE A 53 -6.47 -4.17 7.37
C PHE A 53 -5.27 -4.96 6.83
N CYS A 54 -5.46 -5.78 5.79
CA CYS A 54 -4.41 -6.68 5.30
C CYS A 54 -3.13 -5.95 4.92
N ALA A 55 -2.02 -6.30 5.58
CA ALA A 55 -0.72 -5.68 5.33
C ALA A 55 -0.17 -5.91 3.90
N LYS A 56 -0.70 -6.90 3.18
CA LYS A 56 -0.36 -7.14 1.78
C LYS A 56 -0.94 -6.08 0.85
N ILE A 57 -2.15 -5.58 1.16
CA ILE A 57 -2.89 -4.63 0.33
C ILE A 57 -2.46 -3.20 0.69
N PHE A 58 -2.46 -2.88 1.99
CA PHE A 58 -2.26 -1.51 2.46
C PHE A 58 -0.84 -1.21 2.92
N GLY A 59 0.01 -2.23 3.06
CA GLY A 59 1.40 -2.08 3.49
C GLY A 59 1.67 -2.55 4.93
N PRO A 60 2.93 -2.50 5.37
CA PRO A 60 3.35 -3.02 6.66
C PRO A 60 2.81 -2.18 7.84
N VAL A 61 2.58 -2.82 8.99
CA VAL A 61 2.12 -2.17 10.23
C VAL A 61 3.25 -1.38 10.91
N SER A 62 4.50 -1.73 10.64
CA SER A 62 5.67 -1.11 11.25
C SER A 62 6.70 -0.77 10.18
N ASP A 63 7.41 0.33 10.40
CA ASP A 63 8.37 0.86 9.43
C ASP A 63 9.46 -0.16 9.10
N TYR A 64 9.62 -0.45 7.81
CA TYR A 64 10.65 -1.36 7.26
C TYR A 64 10.66 -2.76 7.90
N GLU A 65 9.51 -3.23 8.39
CA GLU A 65 9.34 -4.58 8.94
C GLU A 65 8.13 -5.29 8.31
N CYS A 66 8.32 -6.53 7.87
CA CYS A 66 7.23 -7.34 7.34
C CYS A 66 6.37 -7.94 8.47
N LEU A 67 5.10 -8.25 8.19
CA LEU A 67 4.13 -8.74 9.19
C LEU A 67 4.56 -10.01 9.94
N CYS A 68 5.27 -10.93 9.27
CA CYS A 68 5.79 -12.15 9.89
C CYS A 68 7.08 -11.93 10.70
N GLY A 69 7.72 -10.76 10.59
CA GLY A 69 8.97 -10.41 11.28
C GLY A 69 10.24 -11.01 10.67
N LYS A 70 10.17 -11.72 9.53
CA LYS A 70 11.35 -12.31 8.85
C LYS A 70 12.31 -11.24 8.31
N TYR A 71 11.77 -10.22 7.65
CA TYR A 71 12.53 -9.10 7.12
C TYR A 71 12.30 -7.88 8.02
N LYS A 72 13.37 -7.44 8.69
CA LYS A 72 13.39 -6.27 9.57
C LYS A 72 14.52 -5.33 9.21
N ARG A 73 14.33 -4.04 9.54
CA ARG A 73 15.28 -2.93 9.39
C ARG A 73 15.47 -2.50 7.93
N LEU A 74 16.09 -1.33 7.76
CA LEU A 74 16.31 -0.69 6.46
C LEU A 74 17.04 -1.54 5.41
N LYS A 75 17.82 -2.55 5.83
CA LYS A 75 18.58 -3.41 4.91
C LYS A 75 17.72 -4.18 3.91
N HIS A 76 16.45 -4.42 4.23
CA HIS A 76 15.51 -5.15 3.38
C HIS A 76 14.46 -4.24 2.73
N ARG A 77 14.76 -2.93 2.61
CA ARG A 77 13.86 -1.97 1.99
C ARG A 77 13.54 -2.38 0.55
N GLY A 78 12.24 -2.48 0.24
CA GLY A 78 11.74 -2.88 -1.09
C GLY A 78 11.65 -4.39 -1.33
N VAL A 79 12.08 -5.23 -0.37
CA VAL A 79 11.90 -6.69 -0.48
C VAL A 79 10.46 -7.06 -0.14
N ILE A 80 9.80 -7.80 -1.04
CA ILE A 80 8.47 -8.37 -0.80
C ILE A 80 8.66 -9.68 -0.02
N CYS A 81 7.98 -9.78 1.12
CA CYS A 81 8.04 -10.95 2.00
C CYS A 81 7.25 -12.13 1.46
#